data_AF-A0A914FHP3-F1
#
_entry.id   AF-A0A914FHP3-F1
#
_cell.length_a   1.000
_cell.length_b   1.000
_cell.length_c   1.000
_cell.angle_alpha   90.00
_cell.angle_beta   90.00
_cell.angle_gamma   90.00
#
_symmetry.space_group_name_H-M   'P 1'
#
loop_
_entity.id
_entity.type
_entity.pdbx_description
1 polymer ?
#
loop_
_entity_poly.entity_id
_entity_poly.type
_entity_poly.pdbx_seq_one_letter_code
_entity_poly.pdbx_strand_id
1 'polypeptide(L)'
;MLEVRSRNQNVAYTDCLMKYRESSDFVIIADVDDILFPKSGSYFKDFSAWSKLHPSAAAFMYDRRFAQINVAKYIQQFSLYDTMKSLVVLNETVIGKSVYQTKNAETAWIHFPGLHNETTISIPNEKIFHVQIKSMVSIFAHLNYT
;
A
#
# COMPACT_ATOMS: atom_id res chain seq x y z
N MET A 1 -23.42 -8.50 3.56
CA MET A 1 -22.77 -8.82 2.26
C MET A 1 -21.33 -8.29 2.15
N LEU A 2 -20.97 -7.18 2.82
CA LEU A 2 -19.59 -6.65 2.85
C LEU A 2 -18.57 -7.59 3.50
N GLU A 3 -18.98 -8.32 4.54
CA GLU A 3 -18.09 -9.20 5.33
C GLU A 3 -17.59 -10.43 4.56
N VAL A 4 -18.37 -10.95 3.60
CA VAL A 4 -17.96 -12.11 2.78
C VAL A 4 -16.90 -11.71 1.75
N ARG A 5 -17.02 -10.52 1.15
CA ARG A 5 -16.03 -10.01 0.19
C ARG A 5 -14.70 -9.68 0.86
N SER A 6 -14.72 -9.07 2.06
CA SER A 6 -13.48 -8.76 2.79
C SER A 6 -12.75 -10.02 3.27
N ARG A 7 -13.48 -11.08 3.67
CA ARG A 7 -12.86 -12.38 3.98
C ARG A 7 -12.08 -12.95 2.80
N ASN A 8 -12.61 -12.86 1.57
CA ASN A 8 -11.88 -13.32 0.39
C ASN A 8 -10.60 -12.51 0.13
N GLN A 9 -10.61 -11.20 0.39
CA GLN A 9 -9.42 -10.36 0.24
C GLN A 9 -8.36 -10.67 1.29
N ASN A 10 -8.73 -10.77 2.57
CA ASN A 10 -7.78 -11.05 3.65
C ASN A 10 -7.16 -12.45 3.55
N VAL A 11 -7.94 -13.44 3.06
CA VAL A 11 -7.42 -14.77 2.74
C VAL A 11 -6.37 -14.67 1.62
N ALA A 12 -6.64 -13.90 0.56
CA ALA A 12 -5.68 -13.70 -0.53
C ALA A 12 -4.41 -12.97 -0.07
N TYR A 13 -4.54 -11.95 0.80
CA TYR A 13 -3.38 -11.27 1.38
C TYR A 13 -2.55 -12.21 2.26
N THR A 14 -3.22 -13.02 3.07
CA THR A 14 -2.55 -14.00 3.95
C THR A 14 -1.87 -15.10 3.13
N ASP A 15 -2.52 -15.61 2.09
CA ASP A 15 -1.91 -16.58 1.17
C ASP A 15 -0.66 -16.00 0.49
N CYS A 16 -0.73 -14.74 0.03
CA CYS A 16 0.42 -14.02 -0.51
C CYS A 16 1.55 -13.91 0.53
N LEU A 17 1.25 -13.47 1.75
CA LEU A 17 2.23 -13.38 2.84
C LEU A 17 2.91 -14.73 3.09
N MET A 18 2.12 -15.81 3.20
CA MET A 18 2.63 -17.15 3.48
C MET A 18 3.49 -17.68 2.32
N LYS A 19 3.10 -17.42 1.07
CA LYS A 19 3.88 -17.79 -0.11
C LYS A 19 5.26 -17.13 -0.12
N TYR A 20 5.36 -15.89 0.32
CA TYR A 20 6.63 -15.15 0.33
C TYR A 20 7.39 -15.24 1.66
N ARG A 21 6.87 -15.97 2.65
CA ARG A 21 7.40 -16.01 4.02
C ARG A 21 8.91 -16.30 4.10
N GLU A 22 9.38 -17.23 3.29
CA GLU A 22 10.78 -17.67 3.26
C GLU A 22 11.62 -17.06 2.12
N SER A 23 11.03 -16.18 1.29
CA SER A 23 11.68 -15.63 0.09
C SER A 23 11.74 -14.10 0.03
N SER A 24 11.09 -13.41 0.96
CA SER A 24 11.24 -11.97 1.15
C SER A 24 11.28 -11.61 2.63
N ASP A 25 11.98 -10.51 2.97
CA ASP A 25 11.98 -9.97 4.34
C ASP A 25 10.70 -9.17 4.64
N PHE A 26 10.12 -8.58 3.59
CA PHE A 26 8.95 -7.71 3.69
C PHE A 26 7.93 -8.01 2.60
N VAL A 27 6.65 -7.82 2.94
CA VAL A 27 5.53 -7.86 1.98
C VAL A 27 4.68 -6.61 2.17
N ILE A 28 4.47 -5.86 1.11
CA ILE A 28 3.59 -4.68 1.09
C ILE A 28 2.20 -5.14 0.66
N ILE A 29 1.17 -4.83 1.46
CA ILE A 29 -0.23 -5.05 1.08
C ILE A 29 -0.87 -3.68 0.83
N ALA A 30 -1.20 -3.40 -0.43
CA ALA A 30 -1.73 -2.12 -0.88
C ALA A 30 -2.78 -2.31 -1.97
N ASP A 31 -3.63 -1.31 -2.18
CA ASP A 31 -4.56 -1.28 -3.31
C ASP A 31 -3.84 -0.81 -4.59
N VAL A 32 -4.46 -1.02 -5.76
CA VAL A 32 -3.88 -0.63 -7.05
C VAL A 32 -3.76 0.90 -7.23
N ASP A 33 -4.55 1.66 -6.48
CA ASP A 33 -4.57 3.12 -6.46
C ASP A 33 -3.66 3.72 -5.37
N ASP A 34 -2.88 2.89 -4.68
CA ASP A 34 -1.90 3.32 -3.69
C ASP A 34 -0.51 3.50 -4.31
N ILE A 35 0.16 4.60 -3.98
CA ILE A 35 1.58 4.84 -4.28
C ILE A 35 2.33 5.12 -2.99
N LEU A 36 3.27 4.24 -2.68
CA LEU A 36 4.22 4.42 -1.58
C LEU A 36 5.50 5.03 -2.15
N PHE A 37 6.04 6.08 -1.54
CA PHE A 37 7.29 6.69 -1.95
C PHE A 37 8.38 6.37 -0.92
N PRO A 38 9.45 5.64 -1.31
CA PRO A 38 10.56 5.39 -0.41
C PRO A 38 11.36 6.67 -0.21
N LYS A 39 11.65 7.01 1.03
CA LYS A 39 12.38 8.24 1.38
C LYS A 39 13.85 8.15 0.98
N SER A 40 14.47 6.98 1.12
CA SER A 40 15.86 6.77 0.68
C SER A 40 15.99 6.39 -0.80
N GLY A 41 14.88 6.34 -1.54
CA GLY A 41 14.83 5.76 -2.88
C GLY A 41 14.83 4.22 -2.91
N SER A 42 14.83 3.57 -1.73
CA SER A 42 14.77 2.11 -1.61
C SER A 42 13.85 1.67 -0.48
N TYR A 43 12.77 0.97 -0.84
CA TYR A 43 11.85 0.36 0.15
C TYR A 43 12.59 -0.55 1.13
N PHE A 44 13.50 -1.38 0.61
CA PHE A 44 14.23 -2.34 1.43
C PHE A 44 15.06 -1.64 2.51
N LYS A 45 15.78 -0.56 2.16
CA LYS A 45 16.56 0.20 3.14
C LYS A 45 15.67 0.83 4.20
N ASP A 46 14.56 1.45 3.78
CA ASP A 46 13.65 2.13 4.69
C ASP A 46 13.00 1.14 5.68
N PHE A 47 12.47 0.01 5.18
CA PHE A 47 11.85 -1.00 6.05
C PHE A 47 12.86 -1.76 6.90
N SER A 48 14.07 -2.00 6.40
CA SER A 48 15.16 -2.60 7.18
C SER A 48 15.55 -1.73 8.37
N ALA A 49 15.55 -0.39 8.21
CA ALA A 49 15.84 0.52 9.31
C ALA A 49 14.79 0.39 10.42
N TRP A 50 13.50 0.33 10.06
CA TRP A 50 12.41 0.14 11.02
C TRP A 50 12.41 -1.26 11.65
N SER A 51 12.71 -2.30 10.88
CA SER A 51 12.87 -3.67 11.38
C SER A 51 13.97 -3.78 12.42
N LYS A 52 15.11 -3.10 12.23
CA LYS A 52 16.19 -3.07 13.24
C LYS A 52 15.76 -2.39 14.55
N LEU A 53 14.95 -1.33 14.46
CA LEU A 53 14.42 -0.62 15.63
C LEU A 53 13.30 -1.42 16.33
N HIS A 54 12.53 -2.20 15.57
CA HIS A 54 11.40 -2.98 16.06
C HIS A 54 11.47 -4.43 15.56
N PRO A 55 12.43 -5.23 16.05
CA PRO A 55 12.70 -6.57 15.51
C PRO A 55 11.58 -7.57 15.74
N SER A 56 10.71 -7.33 16.73
CA SER A 56 9.53 -8.14 17.05
C SER A 56 8.24 -7.69 16.37
N ALA A 57 8.26 -6.56 15.64
CA ALA A 57 7.05 -6.07 14.99
C ALA A 57 6.60 -7.04 13.89
N ALA A 58 5.31 -7.40 13.86
CA ALA A 58 4.76 -8.18 12.75
C ALA A 58 4.52 -7.30 11.53
N ALA A 59 4.16 -6.03 11.76
CA ALA A 59 3.83 -5.10 10.70
C ALA A 59 4.20 -3.67 11.04
N PHE A 60 4.35 -2.90 9.99
CA PHE A 60 4.51 -1.46 9.99
C PHE A 60 3.31 -0.84 9.28
N MET A 61 2.60 0.05 9.96
CA MET A 61 1.48 0.78 9.38
C MET A 61 1.92 2.19 9.06
N TYR A 62 1.72 2.62 7.81
CA TYR A 62 2.08 3.97 7.35
C TYR A 62 0.82 4.80 7.24
N ASP A 63 0.89 6.02 7.74
CA ASP A 63 -0.14 7.00 7.46
C ASP A 63 -0.26 7.23 5.95
N ARG A 64 -1.48 7.49 5.49
CA ARG A 64 -1.80 7.70 4.08
C ARG A 64 -2.50 9.02 3.87
N ARG A 65 -2.24 9.68 2.74
CA ARG A 65 -2.96 10.89 2.32
C ARG A 65 -3.69 10.67 1.00
N PHE A 66 -4.76 11.41 0.77
CA PHE A 66 -5.33 11.47 -0.58
C PHE A 66 -4.44 12.27 -1.52
N ALA A 67 -4.37 11.87 -2.78
CA ALA A 67 -3.84 12.67 -3.87
C ALA A 67 -4.86 12.77 -4.99
N GLN A 68 -4.90 13.92 -5.66
CA GLN A 68 -5.69 14.15 -6.86
C GLN A 68 -4.79 14.10 -8.08
N ILE A 69 -5.35 13.64 -9.18
CA ILE A 69 -4.73 13.63 -10.50
C ILE A 69 -5.69 14.27 -11.51
N ASN A 70 -5.12 14.92 -12.52
CA ASN A 70 -5.85 15.36 -13.69
C ASN A 70 -5.79 14.26 -14.75
N VAL A 71 -6.97 13.77 -15.15
CA VAL A 71 -7.10 12.73 -16.17
C VAL A 71 -7.79 13.33 -17.39
N ALA A 72 -7.25 13.04 -18.57
CA ALA A 72 -7.89 13.45 -19.82
C ALA A 72 -9.26 12.78 -19.95
N LYS A 73 -10.27 13.54 -20.38
CA LYS A 73 -11.64 13.03 -20.57
C LYS A 73 -11.74 12.04 -21.73
N TYR A 74 -10.89 12.19 -22.75
CA TYR A 74 -10.89 11.39 -23.97
C TYR A 74 -9.61 10.57 -24.08
N ILE A 75 -9.74 9.30 -24.47
CA ILE A 75 -8.60 8.35 -24.52
C ILE A 75 -7.50 8.80 -25.49
N GLN A 76 -7.86 9.50 -26.57
CA GLN A 76 -6.91 10.02 -27.56
C GLN A 76 -5.98 11.09 -26.97
N GLN A 77 -6.37 11.69 -25.84
CA GLN A 77 -5.61 12.71 -25.11
C GLN A 77 -4.99 12.14 -23.84
N PHE A 78 -5.21 10.86 -23.53
CA PHE A 78 -4.69 10.24 -22.33
C PHE A 78 -3.17 10.04 -22.44
N SER A 79 -2.47 10.47 -21.40
CA SER A 79 -1.04 10.29 -21.22
C SER A 79 -0.80 9.93 -19.76
N LEU A 80 -0.30 8.71 -19.51
CA LEU A 80 0.01 8.27 -18.17
C LEU A 80 1.05 9.21 -17.52
N TYR A 81 2.04 9.67 -18.30
CA TYR A 81 3.05 10.60 -17.82
C TYR A 81 2.43 11.93 -17.35
N ASP A 82 1.57 12.55 -18.15
CA ASP A 82 0.96 13.83 -17.79
C ASP A 82 -0.01 13.69 -16.61
N THR A 83 -0.76 12.59 -16.56
CA THR A 83 -1.62 12.26 -15.41
C THR A 83 -0.81 12.12 -14.13
N MET A 84 0.29 11.35 -14.14
CA MET A 84 1.16 11.21 -12.97
C MET A 84 1.87 12.51 -12.59
N LYS A 85 2.27 13.32 -13.58
CA LYS A 85 2.89 14.63 -13.37
C LYS A 85 1.95 15.64 -12.71
N SER A 86 0.64 15.47 -12.88
CA SER A 86 -0.39 16.32 -12.28
C SER A 86 -0.75 15.97 -10.83
N LEU A 87 -0.06 15.00 -10.23
CA LEU A 87 -0.37 14.52 -8.87
C LEU A 87 -0.19 15.63 -7.83
N VAL A 88 -1.27 15.92 -7.10
CA VAL A 88 -1.26 16.88 -5.99
C VAL A 88 -1.77 16.19 -4.73
N VAL A 89 -0.97 16.24 -3.66
CA VAL A 89 -1.33 15.63 -2.37
C VAL A 89 -2.22 16.58 -1.57
N LEU A 90 -3.33 16.04 -1.09
CA LEU A 90 -4.29 16.74 -0.25
C LEU A 90 -3.85 16.69 1.22
N ASN A 91 -4.26 17.68 2.00
CA ASN A 91 -4.06 17.72 3.44
C ASN A 91 -5.15 16.93 4.19
N GLU A 92 -5.43 15.70 3.73
CA GLU A 92 -6.44 14.80 4.27
C GLU A 92 -5.77 13.45 4.56
N THR A 93 -5.73 13.06 5.84
CA THR A 93 -5.19 11.76 6.27
C THR A 93 -6.29 10.70 6.24
N VAL A 94 -5.93 9.50 5.79
CA VAL A 94 -6.79 8.33 5.73
C VAL A 94 -6.16 7.17 6.48
N ILE A 95 -6.95 6.13 6.75
CA ILE A 95 -6.46 4.88 7.32
C ILE A 95 -5.29 4.38 6.46
N GLY A 96 -4.19 4.09 7.15
CA GLY A 96 -2.96 3.58 6.58
C GLY A 96 -3.06 2.19 5.96
N LYS A 97 -1.96 1.78 5.35
CA LYS A 97 -1.74 0.41 4.86
C LYS A 97 -0.54 -0.21 5.55
N SER A 98 -0.40 -1.52 5.36
CA SER A 98 0.53 -2.35 6.12
C SER A 98 1.66 -2.88 5.26
N VAL A 99 2.87 -2.84 5.81
CA VAL A 99 4.02 -3.64 5.34
C VAL A 99 4.35 -4.64 6.43
N TYR A 100 4.39 -5.90 6.06
CA TYR A 100 4.61 -7.01 6.97
C TYR A 100 6.08 -7.41 7.01
N GLN A 101 6.58 -7.69 8.21
CA GLN A 101 7.80 -8.47 8.40
C GLN A 101 7.42 -9.95 8.29
N THR A 102 7.80 -10.59 7.19
CA THR A 102 7.35 -11.95 6.84
C THR A 102 7.61 -12.97 7.93
N LYS A 103 8.78 -12.91 8.57
CA LYS A 103 9.18 -13.80 9.67
C LYS A 103 8.27 -13.72 10.91
N ASN A 104 7.67 -12.56 11.18
CA ASN A 104 6.94 -12.26 12.41
C ASN A 104 5.41 -12.26 12.21
N ALA A 105 4.94 -12.27 10.96
CA ALA A 105 3.54 -12.14 10.62
C ALA A 105 2.92 -13.49 10.24
N GLU A 106 1.73 -13.77 10.78
CA GLU A 106 0.98 -15.00 10.49
C GLU A 106 -0.25 -14.74 9.63
N THR A 107 -0.79 -13.53 9.69
CA THR A 107 -1.95 -13.11 8.91
C THR A 107 -1.73 -11.72 8.33
N ALA A 108 -2.40 -11.46 7.21
CA ALA A 108 -2.34 -10.16 6.54
C ALA A 108 -3.73 -9.53 6.39
N TRP A 109 -3.79 -8.25 6.74
CA TRP A 109 -4.93 -7.36 6.72
C TRP A 109 -4.47 -6.03 6.13
N ILE A 110 -5.18 -5.61 5.09
CA ILE A 110 -4.81 -4.40 4.34
C ILE A 110 -4.99 -3.12 5.17
N HIS A 111 -6.01 -3.11 6.02
CA HIS A 111 -6.27 -2.08 7.01
C HIS A 111 -6.29 -2.76 8.37
N PHE A 112 -5.46 -2.29 9.31
CA PHE A 112 -5.37 -2.81 10.68
C PHE A 112 -4.68 -4.18 10.80
N PRO A 113 -3.36 -4.22 10.58
CA PRO A 113 -2.58 -5.47 10.68
C PRO A 113 -2.58 -6.06 12.10
N GLY A 114 -2.92 -5.25 13.11
CA GLY A 114 -2.93 -5.60 14.53
C GLY A 114 -4.24 -6.17 15.07
N LEU A 115 -5.23 -6.50 14.23
CA LEU A 115 -6.50 -7.11 14.72
C LEU A 115 -6.28 -8.44 15.48
N HIS A 116 -5.12 -9.09 15.33
CA HIS A 116 -4.79 -10.34 16.02
C HIS A 116 -3.40 -10.38 16.69
N ASN A 117 -2.58 -9.32 16.61
CA ASN A 117 -1.26 -9.27 17.25
C ASN A 117 -0.90 -7.83 17.69
N GLU A 118 -0.47 -7.67 18.95
CA GLU A 118 -0.04 -6.41 19.57
C GLU A 118 1.25 -5.80 18.96
N THR A 119 1.77 -6.36 17.87
CA THR A 119 3.11 -6.08 17.33
C THR A 119 3.11 -5.17 16.09
N THR A 120 2.05 -4.39 15.89
CA THR A 120 2.01 -3.38 14.82
C THR A 120 2.63 -2.07 15.28
N ILE A 121 3.58 -1.54 14.50
CA ILE A 121 4.18 -0.22 14.74
C ILE A 121 3.63 0.78 13.73
N SER A 122 3.02 1.85 14.22
CA SER A 122 2.63 3.00 13.39
C SER A 122 3.85 3.86 13.09
N ILE A 123 4.10 4.09 11.81
CA ILE A 123 5.19 4.93 11.33
C ILE A 123 4.60 6.28 10.89
N PRO A 124 5.06 7.39 11.50
CA PRO A 124 4.58 8.72 11.15
C PRO A 124 4.83 9.08 9.68
N ASN A 125 3.87 9.80 9.08
CA ASN A 125 3.89 10.33 7.70
C ASN A 125 5.22 10.98 7.24
N GLU A 126 5.98 11.61 8.14
CA GLU A 126 7.22 12.32 7.79
C GLU A 126 8.40 11.40 7.43
N LYS A 127 8.22 10.09 7.66
CA LYS A 127 9.27 9.09 7.52
C LYS A 127 9.10 8.27 6.24
N ILE A 128 7.87 7.94 5.85
CA ILE A 128 7.51 7.26 4.60
C ILE A 128 6.22 7.89 4.07
N PHE A 129 6.20 8.21 2.78
CA PHE A 129 5.11 8.99 2.18
C PHE A 129 4.20 8.10 1.35
N HIS A 130 2.94 7.97 1.75
CA HIS A 130 1.95 7.13 1.08
C HIS A 130 0.78 7.97 0.60
N VAL A 131 0.45 7.87 -0.68
CA VAL A 131 -0.74 8.48 -1.27
C VAL A 131 -1.71 7.45 -1.81
N GLN A 132 -3.01 7.71 -1.65
CA GLN A 132 -4.07 7.06 -2.42
C GLN A 132 -4.56 8.01 -3.50
N ILE A 133 -4.53 7.58 -4.75
CA ILE A 133 -5.04 8.36 -5.87
C ILE A 133 -6.57 8.34 -5.83
N LYS A 134 -7.16 9.53 -5.65
CA LYS A 134 -8.59 9.75 -5.77
C LYS A 134 -8.88 10.29 -7.18
N SER A 135 -9.33 9.41 -8.07
CA SER A 135 -9.81 9.80 -9.39
C SER A 135 -11.32 9.69 -9.47
N MET A 136 -11.99 10.65 -10.13
CA MET A 136 -13.40 10.52 -10.52
C MET A 136 -13.58 9.61 -11.76
N VAL A 137 -12.49 9.23 -12.41
CA VAL A 137 -12.46 8.36 -13.60
C VAL A 137 -11.61 7.15 -13.27
N SER A 138 -12.23 5.98 -13.18
CA SER A 138 -11.49 4.73 -13.02
C SER A 138 -10.51 4.57 -14.19
N ILE A 139 -9.22 4.43 -13.90
CA ILE A 139 -8.22 4.10 -14.91
C ILE A 139 -8.39 2.61 -15.22
N PHE A 140 -9.36 2.28 -16.07
CA PHE A 140 -9.45 0.95 -16.67
C PHE A 140 -8.63 0.95 -17.96
N ALA A 141 -7.44 0.34 -17.91
CA ALA A 141 -6.74 0.00 -19.13
C ALA A 141 -7.46 -1.20 -19.78
N HIS A 142 -8.30 -0.93 -20.78
CA HIS A 142 -8.77 -1.98 -21.68
C HIS A 142 -7.60 -2.35 -22.59
N LEU A 143 -6.89 -3.43 -22.23
CA LEU A 143 -5.89 -4.03 -23.09
C LEU A 143 -6.62 -4.83 -24.18
N ASN A 144 -6.79 -4.24 -25.36
CA ASN A 144 -7.18 -5.01 -26.52
C ASN A 144 -6.00 -5.89 -26.92
N TYR A 145 -6.17 -7.21 -26.86
CA TYR A 145 -5.28 -8.14 -27.54
C TYR A 145 -5.49 -7.96 -29.05
N THR A 146 -4.50 -7.42 -29.74
CA THR A 146 -4.32 -7.60 -31.19
C THR A 146 -3.36 -8.75 -31.43
#